data_AF-A0A517ZNL1-F1
#
_entry.id   AF-A0A517ZNL1-F1
#
_cell.length_a   1.000
_cell.length_b   1.000
_cell.length_c   1.000
_cell.angle_alpha   90.00
_cell.angle_beta   90.00
_cell.angle_gamma   90.00
#
_symmetry.space_group_name_H-M   'P 1'
#
loop_
_entity.id
_entity.type
_entity.pdbx_description
1 polymer ?
#
loop_
_entity_poly.entity_id
_entity_poly.type
_entity_poly.pdbx_seq_one_letter_code
_entity_poly.pdbx_strand_id
1 'polypeptide(L)'
;MRVAAGASYQEFGLTSRGDVFTIANLSQGDAHLQKAIIDTKSSSADAYFHLSGMSSFPFMAEQESAAETGFTGFGGVTNDSRRMVLEFTDFAPGETFSFQIDVDNRHSWFTSGSDFAGTTLSTVFTSSDNTTELIGAFNATEDSWVSALAELYSPTPRPDFTNPEPSSLLLALIGGATLGAFVLNTKRISSPTD
;
A
#
# COMPACT_ATOMS: atom_id res chain seq x y z
N MET A 1 7.27 -11.99 -13.58
CA MET A 1 6.40 -11.44 -12.52
C MET A 1 6.65 -9.94 -12.39
N ARG A 2 5.60 -9.10 -12.40
CA ARG A 2 5.67 -7.67 -12.07
C ARG A 2 4.99 -7.47 -10.73
N VAL A 3 5.74 -7.05 -9.72
CA VAL A 3 5.21 -6.88 -8.36
C VAL A 3 5.02 -5.41 -8.01
N ALA A 4 3.94 -5.12 -7.30
CA ALA A 4 3.66 -3.81 -6.77
C ALA A 4 2.79 -3.89 -5.51
N ALA A 5 3.04 -3.00 -4.56
CA ALA A 5 2.20 -2.81 -3.38
C ALA A 5 1.85 -1.33 -3.21
N GLY A 6 0.65 -1.08 -2.73
CA GLY A 6 0.24 0.21 -2.18
C GLY A 6 -0.06 0.03 -0.69
N ALA A 7 0.20 1.06 0.10
CA ALA A 7 -0.32 1.14 1.46
C ALA A 7 -0.73 2.55 1.83
N SER A 8 -1.75 2.65 2.67
CA SER A 8 -2.21 3.90 3.25
C SER A 8 -2.33 3.80 4.76
N TYR A 9 -1.97 4.90 5.41
CA TYR A 9 -2.26 5.18 6.81
C TYR A 9 -3.27 6.32 6.87
N GLN A 10 -4.27 6.17 7.72
CA GLN A 10 -5.25 7.22 8.02
C GLN A 10 -5.43 7.35 9.54
N GLU A 11 -5.10 8.53 10.07
CA GLU A 11 -5.37 8.90 11.45
C GLU A 11 -6.87 9.21 11.64
N PHE A 12 -7.41 8.72 12.74
CA PHE A 12 -8.76 9.05 13.20
C PHE A 12 -8.78 9.78 14.55
N GLY A 13 -7.61 10.11 15.12
CA GLY A 13 -7.40 11.02 16.24
C GLY A 13 -8.12 10.65 17.53
N LEU A 14 -8.54 11.66 18.31
CA LEU A 14 -9.23 11.49 19.60
C LEU A 14 -10.65 10.89 19.49
N THR A 15 -11.01 10.34 18.34
CA THR A 15 -12.29 9.65 18.18
C THR A 15 -12.24 8.30 18.89
N SER A 16 -13.40 7.67 19.03
CA SER A 16 -13.47 6.30 19.51
C SER A 16 -13.16 5.30 18.39
N ARG A 17 -12.20 5.55 17.49
CA ARG A 17 -11.83 4.62 16.41
C ARG A 17 -10.31 4.51 16.39
N GLY A 18 -9.79 3.31 16.12
CA GLY A 18 -8.37 3.16 15.83
C GLY A 18 -8.03 3.78 14.47
N ASP A 19 -6.76 4.12 14.29
CA ASP A 19 -6.23 4.49 12.98
C ASP A 19 -6.36 3.32 12.02
N VAL A 20 -6.57 3.62 10.73
CA VAL A 20 -6.75 2.59 9.71
C VAL A 20 -5.50 2.47 8.87
N PHE A 21 -5.06 1.23 8.72
CA PHE A 21 -4.05 0.84 7.75
C PHE A 21 -4.69 -0.03 6.68
N THR A 22 -4.37 0.28 5.43
CA THR A 22 -4.76 -0.54 4.29
C THR A 22 -3.53 -0.87 3.47
N ILE A 23 -3.41 -2.12 3.07
CA ILE A 23 -2.40 -2.63 2.14
C ILE A 23 -3.13 -3.17 0.93
N ALA A 24 -2.61 -2.89 -0.26
CA ALA A 24 -3.13 -3.37 -1.53
C ALA A 24 -2.05 -4.11 -2.30
N ASN A 25 -2.38 -5.30 -2.80
CA ASN A 25 -1.53 -5.99 -3.76
C ASN A 25 -1.85 -5.46 -5.16
N LEU A 26 -1.00 -4.58 -5.68
CA LEU A 26 -1.16 -3.93 -6.98
C LEU A 26 -0.41 -4.67 -8.11
N SER A 27 0.04 -5.88 -7.83
CA SER A 27 0.84 -6.69 -8.76
C SER A 27 0.00 -7.16 -9.95
N GLN A 28 0.65 -7.85 -10.89
CA GLN A 28 0.00 -8.50 -12.02
C GLN A 28 0.46 -9.96 -12.13
N GLY A 29 -0.39 -10.81 -12.70
CA GLY A 29 -0.09 -12.24 -12.87
C GLY A 29 -0.37 -13.04 -11.59
N ASP A 30 0.57 -13.87 -11.18
CA ASP A 30 0.49 -14.82 -10.06
C ASP A 30 1.31 -14.37 -8.83
N ALA A 31 1.45 -13.06 -8.63
CA ALA A 31 2.23 -12.49 -7.56
C ALA A 31 1.43 -12.37 -6.25
N HIS A 32 1.51 -13.35 -5.36
CA HIS A 32 0.83 -13.31 -4.07
C HIS A 32 1.71 -12.62 -3.02
N LEU A 33 1.15 -11.67 -2.27
CA LEU A 33 1.84 -11.02 -1.15
C LEU A 33 1.80 -11.97 0.06
N GLN A 34 2.96 -12.42 0.53
CA GLN A 34 3.05 -13.36 1.65
C GLN A 34 3.29 -12.65 2.98
N LYS A 35 3.94 -11.47 2.91
CA LYS A 35 4.37 -10.75 4.10
C LYS A 35 4.39 -9.25 3.84
N ALA A 36 3.91 -8.49 4.81
CA ALA A 36 4.14 -7.06 4.90
C ALA A 36 4.74 -6.72 6.27
N ILE A 37 5.73 -5.84 6.29
CA ILE A 37 6.41 -5.39 7.50
C ILE A 37 6.35 -3.88 7.53
N ILE A 38 5.74 -3.35 8.59
CA ILE A 38 5.67 -1.92 8.85
C ILE A 38 6.67 -1.61 9.96
N ASP A 39 7.63 -0.74 9.69
CA ASP A 39 8.70 -0.36 10.63
C ASP A 39 8.75 1.16 10.80
N THR A 40 8.24 1.63 11.93
CA THR A 40 8.07 3.06 12.26
C THR A 40 9.35 3.68 12.81
N LYS A 41 10.46 2.93 12.92
CA LYS A 41 11.73 3.46 13.44
C LYS A 41 12.27 4.64 12.63
N SER A 42 11.93 4.70 11.35
CA SER A 42 12.32 5.80 10.45
C SER A 42 11.23 6.86 10.28
N SER A 43 10.13 6.76 11.03
CA SER A 43 9.09 7.78 11.06
C SER A 43 9.65 9.12 11.53
N SER A 44 9.06 10.22 11.07
CA SER A 44 9.53 11.57 11.35
C SER A 44 9.35 11.97 12.82
N ALA A 45 8.39 11.35 13.53
CA ALA A 45 8.03 11.68 14.91
C ALA A 45 8.24 10.53 15.91
N ASP A 46 8.98 9.48 15.54
CA ASP A 46 9.22 8.31 16.39
C ASP A 46 7.91 7.61 16.81
N ALA A 47 7.05 7.32 15.83
CA ALA A 47 5.75 6.69 16.00
C ALA A 47 5.85 5.23 16.51
N TYR A 48 4.85 4.77 17.25
CA TYR A 48 4.76 3.42 17.80
C TYR A 48 3.32 2.91 17.84
N PHE A 49 3.18 1.59 17.79
CA PHE A 49 1.91 0.88 17.80
C PHE A 49 1.43 0.62 19.22
N HIS A 50 0.17 0.96 19.48
CA HIS A 50 -0.55 0.65 20.71
C HIS A 50 -1.62 -0.41 20.48
N LEU A 51 -1.48 -1.53 21.20
CA LEU A 51 -2.47 -2.62 21.16
C LEU A 51 -3.62 -2.36 22.13
N SER A 52 -3.39 -1.49 23.11
CA SER A 52 -4.37 -1.09 24.12
C SER A 52 -4.27 0.42 24.33
N GLY A 53 -5.08 1.15 23.56
CA GLY A 53 -5.18 2.61 23.60
C GLY A 53 -6.29 3.14 24.52
N MET A 54 -6.36 4.46 24.65
CA MET A 54 -7.34 5.17 25.49
C MET A 54 -8.78 5.09 24.94
N SER A 55 -8.93 4.85 23.62
CA SER A 55 -10.19 4.47 23.01
C SER A 55 -10.35 2.95 23.10
N SER A 56 -11.53 2.48 23.50
CA SER A 56 -11.83 1.06 23.72
C SER A 56 -11.87 0.21 22.43
N PHE A 57 -11.23 0.66 21.36
CA PHE A 57 -11.25 -0.01 20.07
C PHE A 57 -10.17 -1.11 20.03
N PRO A 58 -10.58 -2.37 19.80
CA PRO A 58 -9.61 -3.44 19.71
C PRO A 58 -8.76 -3.28 18.46
N PHE A 59 -7.45 -3.47 18.62
CA PHE A 59 -6.57 -3.82 17.52
C PHE A 59 -7.15 -5.05 16.78
N MET A 60 -7.60 -4.86 15.55
CA MET A 60 -8.27 -5.91 14.79
C MET A 60 -8.12 -5.75 13.28
N ALA A 61 -8.08 -6.88 12.58
CA ALA A 61 -8.25 -6.92 11.14
C ALA A 61 -9.74 -6.84 10.77
N GLU A 62 -10.06 -6.21 9.63
CA GLU A 62 -11.41 -6.24 9.09
C GLU A 62 -11.73 -7.64 8.58
N GLN A 63 -12.77 -8.27 9.13
CA GLN A 63 -13.06 -9.70 8.94
C GLN A 63 -13.12 -10.13 7.48
N GLU A 64 -13.80 -9.36 6.63
CA GLU A 64 -13.95 -9.69 5.21
C GLU A 64 -12.58 -9.71 4.52
N SER A 65 -11.80 -8.64 4.69
CA SER A 65 -10.46 -8.54 4.10
C SER A 65 -9.47 -9.60 4.63
N ALA A 66 -9.61 -9.99 5.90
CA ALA A 66 -8.78 -11.04 6.50
C ALA A 66 -9.07 -12.43 5.93
N ALA A 67 -10.35 -12.72 5.65
CA ALA A 67 -10.75 -13.98 5.05
C ALA A 67 -10.34 -14.08 3.58
N GLU A 68 -10.48 -12.99 2.82
CA GLU A 68 -10.11 -12.94 1.39
C GLU A 68 -8.61 -13.13 1.18
N THR A 69 -7.79 -12.45 1.98
CA THR A 69 -6.32 -12.47 1.81
C THR A 69 -5.62 -13.65 2.49
N GLY A 70 -6.37 -14.50 3.21
CA GLY A 70 -5.81 -15.58 4.02
C GLY A 70 -4.89 -15.06 5.12
N PHE A 71 -5.26 -13.96 5.77
CA PHE A 71 -4.48 -13.36 6.86
C PHE A 71 -4.32 -14.33 8.03
N THR A 72 -3.08 -14.62 8.42
CA THR A 72 -2.77 -15.62 9.45
C THR A 72 -2.47 -15.02 10.82
N GLY A 73 -2.21 -13.70 10.88
CA GLY A 73 -2.09 -12.98 12.14
C GLY A 73 -1.03 -11.87 12.15
N PHE A 74 -1.01 -11.16 13.27
CA PHE A 74 -0.04 -10.12 13.55
C PHE A 74 1.17 -10.69 14.30
N GLY A 75 2.36 -10.47 13.77
CA GLY A 75 3.63 -10.86 14.36
C GLY A 75 4.47 -9.65 14.77
N GLY A 76 5.37 -9.84 15.73
CA GLY A 76 6.38 -8.84 16.10
C GLY A 76 5.84 -7.55 16.74
N VAL A 77 4.53 -7.48 17.02
CA VAL A 77 3.87 -6.30 17.57
C VAL A 77 3.51 -6.53 19.05
N THR A 78 3.95 -5.60 19.90
CA THR A 78 3.58 -5.48 21.32
C THR A 78 3.19 -4.02 21.59
N ASN A 79 2.65 -3.71 22.77
CA ASN A 79 2.44 -2.31 23.13
C ASN A 79 3.76 -1.53 23.01
N ASP A 80 3.70 -0.32 22.46
CA ASP A 80 4.84 0.57 22.19
C ASP A 80 5.86 0.01 21.18
N SER A 81 5.49 -1.01 20.40
CA SER A 81 6.38 -1.57 19.39
C SER A 81 6.50 -0.64 18.18
N ARG A 82 7.67 -0.65 17.55
CA ARG A 82 7.94 0.10 16.32
C ARG A 82 7.89 -0.76 15.06
N ARG A 83 7.50 -2.02 15.19
CA ARG A 83 7.53 -3.00 14.12
C ARG A 83 6.30 -3.88 14.20
N MET A 84 5.67 -4.08 13.06
CA MET A 84 4.57 -5.00 12.90
C MET A 84 4.81 -5.87 11.66
N VAL A 85 4.51 -7.15 11.78
CA VAL A 85 4.57 -8.13 10.69
C VAL A 85 3.16 -8.64 10.43
N LEU A 86 2.76 -8.65 9.17
CA LEU A 86 1.51 -9.20 8.67
C LEU A 86 1.86 -10.39 7.78
N GLU A 87 1.22 -11.52 8.00
CA GLU A 87 1.44 -12.75 7.24
C GLU A 87 0.14 -13.19 6.56
N PHE A 88 0.27 -13.67 5.33
CA PHE A 88 -0.86 -14.01 4.46
C PHE A 88 -0.57 -15.31 3.72
N THR A 89 -1.57 -16.17 3.57
CA THR A 89 -1.44 -17.37 2.75
C THR A 89 -1.87 -17.17 1.31
N ASP A 90 -2.79 -16.22 1.04
CA ASP A 90 -3.41 -16.06 -0.27
C ASP A 90 -3.79 -14.62 -0.57
N PHE A 91 -2.86 -13.68 -0.43
CA PHE A 91 -3.11 -12.28 -0.78
C PHE A 91 -2.82 -12.04 -2.27
N ALA A 92 -3.80 -12.34 -3.10
CA ALA A 92 -3.70 -12.31 -4.56
C ALA A 92 -3.66 -10.87 -5.13
N PRO A 93 -3.19 -10.71 -6.39
CA PRO A 93 -3.25 -9.42 -7.08
C PRO A 93 -4.67 -8.85 -7.18
N GLY A 94 -4.82 -7.57 -6.85
CA GLY A 94 -6.09 -6.84 -6.89
C GLY A 94 -6.83 -6.78 -5.55
N GLU A 95 -6.39 -7.54 -4.54
CA GLU A 95 -7.01 -7.56 -3.22
C GLU A 95 -6.51 -6.42 -2.32
N THR A 96 -7.22 -6.22 -1.21
CA THR A 96 -6.86 -5.27 -0.16
C THR A 96 -7.04 -5.89 1.22
N PHE A 97 -6.14 -5.56 2.14
CA PHE A 97 -6.23 -5.92 3.56
C PHE A 97 -6.26 -4.65 4.41
N SER A 98 -7.23 -4.57 5.32
CA SER A 98 -7.38 -3.43 6.23
C SER A 98 -7.41 -3.89 7.69
N PHE A 99 -6.80 -3.09 8.56
CA PHE A 99 -6.87 -3.28 10.00
C PHE A 99 -6.87 -1.94 10.73
N GLN A 100 -7.38 -1.98 11.96
CA GLN A 100 -7.40 -0.84 12.86
C GLN A 100 -6.38 -1.04 13.98
N ILE A 101 -5.59 0.00 14.27
CA ILE A 101 -4.66 0.04 15.39
C ILE A 101 -4.50 1.48 15.90
N ASP A 102 -4.15 1.65 17.17
CA ASP A 102 -3.78 2.95 17.71
C ASP A 102 -2.30 3.25 17.45
N VAL A 103 -1.98 4.44 16.92
CA VAL A 103 -0.61 4.87 16.64
C VAL A 103 -0.33 6.21 17.29
N ASP A 104 0.62 6.22 18.21
CA ASP A 104 1.05 7.43 18.91
C ASP A 104 2.46 7.82 18.51
N ASN A 105 2.76 9.10 18.68
CA ASN A 105 4.11 9.63 18.56
C ASN A 105 4.67 9.98 19.95
N ARG A 106 5.99 10.13 20.06
CA ARG A 106 6.68 10.37 21.35
C ARG A 106 6.19 11.60 22.11
N HIS A 107 5.56 12.55 21.43
CA HIS A 107 5.21 13.87 21.97
C HIS A 107 3.71 14.07 22.18
N SER A 108 2.87 13.10 21.82
CA SER A 108 1.42 13.21 21.79
C SER A 108 0.74 11.86 22.03
N TRP A 109 -0.59 11.88 22.11
CA TRP A 109 -1.46 10.71 22.16
C TRP A 109 -2.22 10.53 20.83
N PHE A 110 -1.56 10.89 19.73
CA PHE A 110 -1.98 10.65 18.36
C PHE A 110 -0.80 10.86 17.41
N THR A 111 -0.93 10.41 16.16
CA THR A 111 0.07 10.56 15.09
C THR A 111 -0.57 11.18 13.85
N SER A 112 -0.06 12.30 13.35
CA SER A 112 -0.52 12.80 12.04
C SER A 112 0.04 11.97 10.87
N GLY A 113 -0.53 12.11 9.68
CA GLY A 113 0.07 11.57 8.45
C GLY A 113 1.54 12.00 8.25
N SER A 114 1.88 13.24 8.60
CA SER A 114 3.26 13.75 8.57
C SER A 114 4.17 13.10 9.60
N ASP A 115 3.65 12.79 10.78
CA ASP A 115 4.40 12.11 11.85
C ASP A 115 4.73 10.66 11.44
N PHE A 116 3.80 10.03 10.70
CA PHE A 116 3.95 8.68 10.20
C PHE A 116 4.86 8.57 8.97
N ALA A 117 5.05 9.66 8.22
CA ALA A 117 5.93 9.71 7.06
C ALA A 117 7.37 9.29 7.43
N GLY A 118 8.04 8.60 6.51
CA GLY A 118 9.34 7.97 6.74
C GLY A 118 9.25 6.55 7.32
N THR A 119 8.08 6.13 7.83
CA THR A 119 7.84 4.71 8.18
C THR A 119 8.14 3.83 6.97
N THR A 120 8.86 2.74 7.20
CA THR A 120 9.23 1.80 6.13
C THR A 120 8.16 0.74 5.97
N LEU A 121 7.83 0.43 4.71
CA LEU A 121 7.07 -0.75 4.32
C LEU A 121 7.99 -1.70 3.55
N SER A 122 8.18 -2.91 4.06
CA SER A 122 8.78 -4.03 3.32
C SER A 122 7.68 -5.04 2.98
N THR A 123 7.67 -5.53 1.73
CA THR A 123 6.69 -6.51 1.24
C THR A 123 7.41 -7.65 0.55
N VAL A 124 6.98 -8.88 0.82
CA VAL A 124 7.52 -10.09 0.19
C VAL A 124 6.41 -10.73 -0.64
N PHE A 125 6.68 -10.88 -1.93
CA PHE A 125 5.81 -11.53 -2.90
C PHE A 125 6.39 -12.88 -3.31
N THR A 126 5.52 -13.83 -3.56
CA THR A 126 5.87 -15.13 -4.14
C THR A 126 5.02 -15.42 -5.36
N SER A 127 5.63 -16.10 -6.33
CA SER A 127 5.01 -16.74 -7.49
C SER A 127 5.44 -18.20 -7.54
N SER A 128 5.02 -18.97 -8.54
CA SER A 128 5.47 -20.36 -8.72
C SER A 128 7.00 -20.51 -8.76
N ASP A 129 7.70 -19.50 -9.29
CA ASP A 129 9.10 -19.63 -9.67
C ASP A 129 10.03 -18.66 -8.96
N ASN A 130 9.51 -17.67 -8.23
CA ASN A 130 10.33 -16.61 -7.65
C ASN A 130 9.73 -15.95 -6.40
N THR A 131 10.63 -15.45 -5.55
CA THR A 131 10.32 -14.56 -4.42
C THR A 131 10.90 -13.18 -4.71
N THR A 132 10.14 -12.11 -4.47
CA THR A 132 10.59 -10.73 -4.65
C THR A 132 10.25 -9.91 -3.43
N GLU A 133 11.23 -9.16 -2.93
CA GLU A 133 11.04 -8.20 -1.85
C GLU A 133 11.05 -6.78 -2.43
N LEU A 134 10.09 -5.95 -2.01
CA LEU A 134 10.10 -4.52 -2.25
C LEU A 134 10.17 -3.79 -0.90
N ILE A 135 10.93 -2.69 -0.87
CA ILE A 135 11.04 -1.82 0.30
C ILE A 135 10.79 -0.38 -0.14
N GLY A 136 9.93 0.31 0.59
CA GLY A 136 9.60 1.72 0.37
C GLY A 136 9.30 2.42 1.69
N ALA A 137 8.93 3.70 1.63
CA ALA A 137 8.56 4.48 2.79
C ALA A 137 7.24 5.22 2.55
N PHE A 138 6.50 5.42 3.63
CA PHE A 138 5.33 6.29 3.64
C PHE A 138 5.75 7.74 3.44
N ASN A 139 5.04 8.45 2.56
CA ASN A 139 5.15 9.89 2.38
C ASN A 139 3.86 10.55 2.86
N ALA A 140 3.98 11.71 3.49
CA ALA A 140 2.81 12.52 3.83
C ALA A 140 2.06 12.92 2.56
N THR A 141 0.74 12.90 2.60
CA THR A 141 -0.10 13.39 1.49
C THR A 141 -0.24 14.91 1.54
N GLU A 142 -0.99 15.49 0.58
CA GLU A 142 -1.37 16.90 0.63
C GLU A 142 -2.19 17.23 1.90
N ASP A 143 -2.96 16.27 2.40
CA ASP A 143 -3.63 16.33 3.71
C ASP A 143 -2.79 15.58 4.75
N SER A 144 -1.58 16.10 4.98
CA SER A 144 -0.57 15.50 5.86
C SER A 144 -1.04 15.41 7.31
N TRP A 145 -2.12 16.08 7.69
CA TRP A 145 -2.72 15.90 9.00
C TRP A 145 -3.26 14.49 9.17
N VAL A 146 -3.92 13.97 8.14
CA VAL A 146 -4.74 12.76 8.26
C VAL A 146 -4.07 11.54 7.67
N SER A 147 -3.22 11.66 6.64
CA SER A 147 -2.80 10.48 5.87
C SER A 147 -1.38 10.46 5.36
N ALA A 148 -0.89 9.24 5.13
CA ALA A 148 0.38 8.95 4.47
C ALA A 148 0.24 7.75 3.52
N LEU A 149 1.04 7.73 2.44
CA LEU A 149 0.99 6.71 1.39
C LEU A 149 2.36 6.13 1.06
N ALA A 150 2.42 4.83 0.79
CA ALA A 150 3.58 4.15 0.23
C ALA A 150 3.19 3.44 -1.06
N GLU A 151 3.97 3.62 -2.13
CA GLU A 151 3.84 2.90 -3.39
C GLU A 151 5.16 2.24 -3.74
N LEU A 152 5.12 0.94 -4.02
CA LEU A 152 6.29 0.11 -4.26
C LEU A 152 6.13 -0.58 -5.61
N TYR A 153 7.18 -0.53 -6.44
CA TYR A 153 7.19 -1.17 -7.75
C TYR A 153 8.51 -1.90 -7.97
N SER A 154 8.45 -3.14 -8.48
CA SER A 154 9.65 -3.74 -9.08
C SER A 154 10.08 -2.90 -10.28
N PRO A 155 11.40 -2.78 -10.55
CA PRO A 155 11.87 -2.17 -11.80
C PRO A 155 11.18 -2.83 -13.00
N THR A 156 10.82 -2.03 -14.00
CA THR A 156 10.40 -2.60 -15.28
C THR A 156 11.53 -3.49 -15.79
N PRO A 157 11.26 -4.74 -16.22
CA PRO A 157 12.29 -5.59 -16.79
C PRO A 157 13.02 -4.81 -17.88
N ARG A 158 14.35 -4.72 -17.77
CA ARG A 158 15.14 -4.10 -18.83
C ARG A 158 14.90 -4.93 -20.10
N PRO A 159 14.59 -4.31 -21.25
CA PRO A 159 14.45 -5.07 -22.48
C PRO A 159 15.76 -5.85 -22.70
N ASP A 160 15.66 -7.18 -22.71
CA ASP A 160 16.79 -8.01 -23.08
C ASP A 160 16.95 -7.94 -24.60
N PHE A 161 17.77 -7.00 -25.06
CA PHE A 161 18.08 -6.86 -26.48
C PHE A 161 18.94 -8.00 -27.02
N THR A 162 19.42 -8.91 -26.15
CA THR A 162 20.18 -10.11 -26.56
C THR A 162 19.29 -11.33 -26.77
N ASN A 163 18.05 -11.31 -26.25
CA ASN A 163 17.03 -12.34 -26.48
C ASN A 163 15.63 -11.70 -26.61
N PRO A 164 15.27 -11.14 -27.78
CA PRO A 164 13.97 -10.52 -27.97
C PRO A 164 12.87 -11.60 -27.97
N GLU A 165 12.11 -11.67 -26.89
CA GLU A 165 10.80 -12.36 -26.88
C GLU A 165 9.92 -11.76 -28.00
N PRO A 166 9.10 -12.58 -28.72
CA PRO A 166 8.45 -12.14 -29.96
C PRO A 166 7.33 -11.08 -29.82
N SER A 167 7.18 -10.36 -28.71
CA SER A 167 5.98 -9.53 -28.47
C SER A 167 6.19 -8.29 -27.59
N SER A 168 7.33 -7.61 -27.66
CA SER A 168 7.57 -6.36 -26.92
C SER A 168 8.02 -5.22 -27.82
N LEU A 169 7.23 -4.93 -28.86
CA LEU A 169 7.44 -3.80 -29.74
C LEU A 169 6.14 -2.98 -29.82
N LEU A 170 5.81 -2.25 -28.74
CA LEU A 170 4.90 -1.12 -28.87
C LEU A 170 5.08 -0.03 -27.79
N LEU A 171 5.60 1.10 -28.28
CA LEU A 171 5.42 2.50 -27.87
C LEU A 171 5.90 2.99 -26.49
N ALA A 172 7.12 3.50 -26.50
CA ALA A 172 7.55 4.62 -25.67
C ALA A 172 6.96 5.93 -26.21
N LEU A 173 6.14 6.59 -25.38
CA LEU A 173 5.78 8.02 -25.29
C LEU A 173 4.65 8.02 -24.27
N ILE A 174 4.87 8.41 -23.02
CA ILE A 174 4.71 9.80 -22.57
C ILE A 174 5.61 10.00 -21.35
N GLY A 175 6.67 10.80 -21.51
CA GLY A 175 7.32 11.52 -20.42
C GLY A 175 6.52 12.77 -20.12
N GLY A 176 6.42 13.10 -18.83
CA GLY A 176 5.40 13.98 -18.26
C GLY A 176 5.36 15.43 -18.75
N ALA A 177 4.15 15.99 -18.62
CA ALA A 177 3.91 17.40 -18.37
C ALA A 177 2.49 17.55 -17.77
N THR A 178 2.42 18.38 -16.75
CA THR A 178 1.29 18.94 -16.02
C THR A 178 0.10 19.44 -16.86
N LEU A 179 -1.07 19.46 -16.19
CA LEU A 179 -2.20 20.42 -16.33
C LEU A 179 -3.02 20.41 -17.64
N GLY A 180 -4.35 20.38 -17.46
CA GLY A 180 -5.26 21.13 -18.33
C GLY A 180 -6.31 20.30 -19.07
N ALA A 181 -7.56 20.53 -18.70
CA ALA A 181 -8.76 19.99 -19.32
C ALA A 181 -8.81 20.21 -20.85
N PHE A 182 -9.37 19.25 -21.57
CA PHE A 182 -10.13 19.52 -22.80
C PHE A 182 -11.30 18.55 -22.94
N VAL A 183 -12.51 19.09 -22.75
CA VAL A 183 -13.77 18.54 -23.23
C VAL A 183 -13.86 18.80 -24.73
N LEU A 184 -14.25 17.81 -25.53
CA LEU A 184 -14.84 17.94 -26.88
C LEU A 184 -15.49 16.57 -27.22
N ASN A 185 -16.78 16.37 -26.94
CA ASN A 185 -17.91 16.64 -27.82
C ASN A 185 -17.71 16.13 -29.26
N THR A 186 -18.19 14.92 -29.55
CA THR A 186 -18.38 14.46 -30.94
C THR A 186 -19.85 14.21 -31.20
N LYS A 187 -20.43 15.12 -32.00
CA LYS A 187 -21.71 15.00 -32.69
C LYS A 187 -21.78 13.70 -33.51
N ARG A 188 -22.98 13.12 -33.54
CA ARG A 188 -23.43 12.07 -34.47
C ARG A 188 -23.09 12.42 -35.92
N ILE A 189 -22.61 11.42 -36.67
CA ILE A 189 -22.79 11.32 -38.12
C ILE A 189 -23.43 9.96 -38.39
N SER A 190 -24.69 9.97 -38.82
CA SER A 190 -25.36 8.83 -39.43
C SER A 190 -25.00 8.78 -40.91
N SER A 191 -24.55 7.63 -41.38
CA SER A 191 -24.26 7.34 -42.78
C SER A 191 -25.51 7.40 -43.67
N PRO A 192 -25.38 7.69 -44.97
CA PRO A 192 -26.47 7.56 -45.92
C PRO A 192 -26.62 6.09 -46.35
N THR A 193 -27.85 5.63 -46.48
CA THR A 193 -28.21 4.44 -47.26
C THR A 193 -29.22 4.88 -48.32
N ASP A 194 -28.84 4.67 -49.57
CA ASP A 194 -29.61 4.55 -50.83
C ASP A 194 -30.98 5.23 -50.96
#